data_AF-A0A833XUA3-F1
#
_entry.id   AF-A0A833XUA3-F1
#
_cell.length_a   1.000
_cell.length_b   1.000
_cell.length_c   1.000
_cell.angle_alpha   90.00
_cell.angle_beta   90.00
_cell.angle_gamma   90.00
#
_symmetry.space_group_name_H-M   'P 1'
#
loop_
_entity.id
_entity.type
_entity.pdbx_description
1 polymer ?
#
loop_
_entity_poly.entity_id
_entity_poly.type
_entity_poly.pdbx_seq_one_letter_code
_entity_poly.pdbx_strand_id
1 'polypeptide(L)'
;MRTLKPVPVSIMASRLTNLISRPKSVSARASSAPHLTRQMSTEAQSVASRLSSSGLLRSQGLIGGKWVDAYDKKTIKVYNPATGEVITDVPCMGGRETNDAISSAFDAFNPWSKLTATERSKFLRKWYDLLIAHKEELGQLITLEQGKPLKEALGEVSYGAGFIEFSAEEAKRVYGDIIPSTLADRRLFVLKQVILFLPLMFCLLLSFIR
;
A
#
# COMPACT_ATOMS: atom_id res chain seq x y z
N MET A 1 34.88 37.29 43.93
CA MET A 1 34.67 36.24 44.97
C MET A 1 34.84 34.88 44.32
N ARG A 2 35.47 33.95 45.02
CA ARG A 2 36.26 32.81 44.52
C ARG A 2 35.48 31.70 43.79
N THR A 3 36.27 31.01 42.97
CA THR A 3 36.09 29.79 42.19
C THR A 3 35.85 28.50 43.01
N LEU A 4 35.41 27.44 42.31
CA LEU A 4 35.69 25.98 42.48
C LEU A 4 34.55 25.04 42.92
N LYS A 5 34.47 23.93 42.16
CA LYS A 5 33.75 22.63 42.27
C LYS A 5 34.18 21.84 43.56
N PRO A 6 33.89 20.51 43.79
CA PRO A 6 32.85 19.53 43.37
C PRO A 6 32.27 18.68 44.56
N VAL A 7 31.42 17.68 44.22
CA VAL A 7 30.90 16.43 44.89
C VAL A 7 31.95 15.63 45.73
N PRO A 8 31.72 14.46 46.43
CA PRO A 8 30.51 13.66 46.82
C PRO A 8 30.56 12.98 48.25
N VAL A 9 29.61 12.05 48.52
CA VAL A 9 29.74 10.77 49.29
C VAL A 9 29.12 10.63 50.70
N SER A 10 28.12 9.73 50.78
CA SER A 10 27.79 8.76 51.85
C SER A 10 26.94 9.18 53.06
N ILE A 11 26.37 8.14 53.69
CA ILE A 11 25.65 8.04 54.97
C ILE A 11 24.12 8.15 54.78
N MET A 12 23.25 7.17 55.07
CA MET A 12 23.36 5.99 55.91
C MET A 12 22.29 4.97 55.52
N ALA A 13 22.64 3.69 55.64
CA ALA A 13 21.70 2.58 55.64
C ALA A 13 20.84 2.55 56.92
N SER A 14 19.74 1.79 56.81
CA SER A 14 18.99 1.15 57.90
C SER A 14 17.93 1.97 58.65
N ARG A 15 16.67 1.60 58.44
CA ARG A 15 15.77 1.13 59.51
C ARG A 15 14.53 0.44 58.93
N LEU A 16 14.52 -0.88 59.11
CA LEU A 16 13.38 -1.76 59.42
C LEU A 16 12.30 -0.98 60.23
N THR A 17 10.98 -1.15 60.10
CA THR A 17 10.20 -2.41 60.00
C THR A 17 8.71 -2.06 59.84
N ASN A 18 7.99 -2.91 59.09
CA ASN A 18 6.59 -3.35 59.24
C ASN A 18 5.46 -2.34 59.49
N LEU A 19 4.45 -2.32 58.60
CA LEU A 19 3.08 -2.78 58.93
C LEU A 19 2.07 -2.58 57.76
N ILE A 20 1.24 -3.61 57.55
CA ILE A 20 -0.17 -3.58 57.08
C ILE A 20 -0.47 -3.97 55.59
N SER A 21 -0.86 -5.25 55.50
CA SER A 21 -1.94 -5.91 54.72
C SER A 21 -1.92 -6.01 53.17
N ARG A 22 -1.81 -7.28 52.71
CA ARG A 22 -2.27 -7.81 51.41
C ARG A 22 -3.79 -7.65 51.25
N PRO A 23 -4.31 -7.16 50.11
CA PRO A 23 -5.64 -7.53 49.68
C PRO A 23 -5.63 -8.87 48.94
N LYS A 24 -6.72 -9.61 49.16
CA LYS A 24 -6.99 -10.98 48.73
C LYS A 24 -7.12 -11.07 47.21
N SER A 25 -6.77 -12.26 46.70
CA SER A 25 -7.02 -12.72 45.33
C SER A 25 -8.44 -12.40 44.86
N VAL A 26 -8.54 -11.54 43.83
CA VAL A 26 -9.76 -11.41 43.04
C VAL A 26 -9.70 -12.47 41.96
N SER A 27 -10.41 -13.58 42.19
CA SER A 27 -10.82 -14.50 41.13
C SER A 27 -11.84 -13.76 40.26
N ALA A 28 -11.39 -13.22 39.13
CA ALA A 28 -12.25 -12.65 38.11
C ALA A 28 -12.53 -13.72 37.04
N ARG A 29 -13.79 -14.13 36.99
CA ARG A 29 -14.42 -15.00 35.98
C ARG A 29 -13.83 -14.80 34.59
N ALA A 30 -13.43 -15.91 33.96
CA ALA A 30 -13.26 -15.98 32.51
C ALA A 30 -14.57 -15.55 31.83
N SER A 31 -14.53 -14.41 31.13
CA SER A 31 -15.61 -13.99 30.25
C SER A 31 -15.61 -14.88 29.00
N SER A 32 -16.80 -15.36 28.66
CA SER A 32 -17.09 -16.17 27.48
C SER A 32 -16.73 -15.43 26.19
N ALA A 33 -15.55 -15.70 25.64
CA ALA A 33 -15.08 -15.20 24.35
C ALA A 33 -15.61 -15.92 23.07
N PRO A 34 -16.44 -16.99 23.07
CA PRO A 34 -16.70 -17.71 21.81
C PRO A 34 -17.75 -17.04 20.91
N HIS A 35 -18.62 -16.17 21.43
CA HIS A 35 -19.73 -15.62 20.62
C HIS A 35 -19.28 -14.47 19.70
N LEU A 36 -18.49 -13.52 20.21
CA LEU A 36 -18.02 -12.36 19.45
C LEU A 36 -17.07 -12.75 18.31
N THR A 37 -16.12 -13.66 18.58
CA THR A 37 -15.22 -14.17 17.54
C THR A 37 -15.98 -14.89 16.42
N ARG A 38 -17.02 -15.66 16.76
CA ARG A 38 -17.86 -16.34 15.77
C ARG A 38 -18.70 -15.39 14.92
N GLN A 39 -19.21 -14.29 15.50
CA GLN A 39 -19.92 -13.27 14.72
C GLN A 39 -18.99 -12.55 13.74
N MET A 40 -17.78 -12.17 14.19
CA MET A 40 -16.79 -11.50 13.34
C MET A 40 -16.28 -12.39 12.19
N SER A 41 -16.05 -13.68 12.41
CA SER A 41 -15.67 -14.62 11.34
C SER A 41 -16.73 -14.72 10.24
N THR A 42 -18.01 -14.75 10.61
CA THR A 42 -19.12 -14.91 9.63
C THR A 42 -19.27 -13.64 8.77
N GLU A 43 -19.09 -12.47 9.35
CA GLU A 43 -19.13 -11.19 8.63
C GLU A 43 -17.93 -11.02 7.69
N ALA A 44 -16.72 -11.39 8.13
CA ALA A 44 -15.51 -11.33 7.31
C ALA A 44 -15.60 -12.23 6.06
N GLN A 45 -16.08 -13.48 6.22
CA GLN A 45 -16.29 -14.40 5.09
C GLN A 45 -17.37 -13.90 4.11
N SER A 46 -18.42 -13.26 4.64
CA SER A 46 -19.48 -12.63 3.82
C SER A 46 -18.96 -11.42 3.01
N VAL A 47 -18.02 -10.65 3.57
CA VAL A 47 -17.34 -9.57 2.83
C VAL A 47 -16.43 -10.15 1.74
N ALA A 48 -15.59 -11.13 2.08
CA ALA A 48 -14.65 -11.75 1.13
C ALA A 48 -15.37 -12.37 -0.09
N SER A 49 -16.48 -13.06 0.12
CA SER A 49 -17.28 -13.67 -0.96
C SER A 49 -17.93 -12.62 -1.88
N ARG A 50 -18.43 -11.51 -1.33
CA ARG A 50 -18.95 -10.38 -2.12
C ARG A 50 -17.86 -9.72 -2.97
N LEU A 51 -16.69 -9.45 -2.39
CA LEU A 51 -15.55 -8.86 -3.09
C LEU A 51 -14.97 -9.80 -4.17
N SER A 52 -15.03 -11.11 -3.95
CA SER A 52 -14.68 -12.11 -4.96
C SER A 52 -15.66 -12.09 -6.13
N SER A 53 -16.95 -11.93 -5.84
CA SER A 53 -18.01 -11.87 -6.86
C SER A 53 -17.96 -10.58 -7.69
N SER A 54 -17.55 -9.46 -7.10
CA SER A 54 -17.30 -8.21 -7.85
C SER A 54 -15.97 -8.22 -8.62
N GLY A 55 -15.11 -9.22 -8.39
CA GLY A 55 -13.84 -9.38 -9.07
C GLY A 55 -12.75 -8.42 -8.59
N LEU A 56 -12.97 -7.74 -7.44
CA LEU A 56 -11.96 -6.91 -6.78
C LEU A 56 -10.99 -7.73 -5.95
N LEU A 57 -11.45 -8.83 -5.34
CA LEU A 57 -10.57 -9.79 -4.68
C LEU A 57 -10.00 -10.75 -5.72
N ARG A 58 -8.68 -10.72 -5.90
CA ARG A 58 -7.95 -11.55 -6.89
C ARG A 58 -6.88 -12.38 -6.20
N SER A 59 -6.79 -13.65 -6.59
CA SER A 59 -5.84 -14.64 -6.05
C SER A 59 -4.68 -14.93 -7.01
N GLN A 60 -4.52 -14.13 -8.07
CA GLN A 60 -3.51 -14.29 -9.12
C GLN A 60 -2.69 -13.02 -9.25
N GLY A 61 -1.44 -13.15 -9.70
CA GLY A 61 -0.62 -11.99 -10.05
C GLY A 61 -0.95 -11.49 -11.45
N LEU A 62 -0.58 -10.26 -11.75
CA LEU A 62 -0.92 -9.61 -13.02
C LEU A 62 0.35 -9.29 -13.80
N ILE A 63 0.56 -10.02 -14.90
CA ILE A 63 1.75 -9.93 -15.76
C ILE A 63 1.31 -9.70 -17.20
N GLY A 64 1.76 -8.59 -17.81
CA GLY A 64 1.43 -8.28 -19.21
C GLY A 64 -0.07 -8.19 -19.51
N GLY A 65 -0.88 -7.76 -18.52
CA GLY A 65 -2.34 -7.68 -18.63
C GLY A 65 -3.06 -9.03 -18.51
N LYS A 66 -2.38 -10.08 -18.04
CA LYS A 66 -2.97 -11.41 -17.78
C LYS A 66 -2.85 -11.78 -16.31
N TRP A 67 -3.90 -12.38 -15.78
CA TRP A 67 -3.90 -13.00 -14.46
C TRP A 67 -3.19 -14.36 -14.55
N VAL A 68 -2.15 -14.55 -13.73
CA VAL A 68 -1.27 -15.72 -13.77
C VAL A 68 -0.94 -16.22 -12.37
N ASP A 69 -0.81 -17.54 -12.26
CA ASP A 69 -0.27 -18.22 -11.09
C ASP A 69 1.26 -18.32 -11.17
N ALA A 70 1.91 -18.65 -10.06
CA ALA A 70 3.34 -18.95 -10.04
C ALA A 70 3.63 -20.22 -10.87
N TYR A 71 4.75 -20.25 -11.59
CA TYR A 71 5.16 -21.40 -12.39
C TYR A 71 5.35 -22.66 -11.54
N ASP A 72 5.83 -22.51 -10.30
CA ASP A 72 6.01 -23.61 -9.36
C ASP A 72 4.76 -23.88 -8.50
N LYS A 73 3.65 -23.16 -8.76
CA LYS A 73 2.36 -23.24 -8.05
C LYS A 73 2.45 -22.96 -6.55
N LYS A 74 3.56 -22.40 -6.04
CA LYS A 74 3.62 -21.99 -4.64
C LYS A 74 2.71 -20.80 -4.40
N THR A 75 2.08 -20.78 -3.23
CA THR A 75 1.20 -19.71 -2.78
C THR A 75 1.58 -19.23 -1.39
N ILE A 76 1.15 -18.02 -1.06
CA ILE A 76 1.24 -17.38 0.25
C ILE A 76 -0.19 -17.15 0.72
N LYS A 77 -0.49 -17.60 1.94
CA LYS A 77 -1.80 -17.38 2.57
C LYS A 77 -1.90 -15.96 3.10
N VAL A 78 -2.98 -15.27 2.75
CA VAL A 78 -3.34 -13.97 3.31
C VAL A 78 -4.36 -14.21 4.42
N TYR A 79 -4.04 -13.75 5.63
CA TYR A 79 -4.86 -13.97 6.81
C TYR A 79 -5.57 -12.67 7.21
N ASN A 80 -6.79 -12.80 7.72
CA ASN A 80 -7.46 -11.71 8.41
C ASN A 80 -6.83 -11.57 9.81
N PRO A 81 -6.20 -10.43 10.15
CA PRO A 81 -5.52 -10.27 11.44
C PRO A 81 -6.49 -10.21 12.63
N ALA A 82 -7.77 -9.90 12.41
CA ALA A 82 -8.77 -9.85 13.47
C ALA A 82 -9.36 -11.23 13.82
N THR A 83 -9.47 -12.14 12.84
CA THR A 83 -10.08 -13.48 13.04
C THR A 83 -9.08 -14.64 12.98
N GLY A 84 -7.92 -14.43 12.33
CA GLY A 84 -6.92 -15.47 12.05
C GLY A 84 -7.30 -16.39 10.88
N GLU A 85 -8.42 -16.15 10.20
CA GLU A 85 -8.88 -16.97 9.09
C GLU A 85 -8.18 -16.61 7.78
N VAL A 86 -8.06 -17.58 6.88
CA VAL A 86 -7.50 -17.34 5.55
C VAL A 86 -8.54 -16.61 4.69
N ILE A 87 -8.13 -15.50 4.10
CA ILE A 87 -8.93 -14.71 3.14
C ILE A 87 -8.78 -15.31 1.74
N THR A 88 -7.52 -15.47 1.30
CA THR A 88 -7.17 -16.00 -0.02
C THR A 88 -5.72 -16.48 -0.06
N ASP A 89 -5.36 -17.16 -1.13
CA ASP A 89 -3.99 -17.56 -1.46
C ASP A 89 -3.50 -16.71 -2.63
N VAL A 90 -2.31 -16.11 -2.53
CA VAL A 90 -1.67 -15.34 -3.62
C VAL A 90 -0.42 -16.06 -4.11
N PRO A 91 -0.06 -16.01 -5.41
CA PRO A 91 1.09 -16.72 -5.93
C PRO A 91 2.41 -16.21 -5.33
N CYS A 92 3.27 -17.14 -4.93
CA CYS A 92 4.63 -16.85 -4.49
C CYS A 92 5.55 -16.75 -5.71
N MET A 93 5.53 -15.60 -6.39
CA MET A 93 6.28 -15.39 -7.63
C MET A 93 7.79 -15.27 -7.40
N GLY A 94 8.57 -15.86 -8.30
CA GLY A 94 10.03 -15.88 -8.26
C GLY A 94 10.68 -15.11 -9.41
N GLY A 95 11.94 -15.45 -9.70
CA GLY A 95 12.73 -14.75 -10.72
C GLY A 95 12.18 -14.89 -12.15
N ARG A 96 11.51 -16.00 -12.47
CA ARG A 96 10.95 -16.22 -13.82
C ARG A 96 9.78 -15.30 -14.11
N GLU A 97 8.80 -15.27 -13.22
CA GLU A 97 7.64 -14.38 -13.30
C GLU A 97 8.08 -12.92 -13.26
N THR A 98 9.09 -12.60 -12.44
CA THR A 98 9.68 -11.26 -12.40
C THR A 98 10.28 -10.87 -13.76
N ASN A 99 11.03 -11.76 -14.42
CA ASN A 99 11.55 -11.51 -15.76
C ASN A 99 10.43 -11.34 -16.79
N ASP A 100 9.38 -12.15 -16.73
CA ASP A 100 8.22 -12.02 -17.63
C ASP A 100 7.51 -10.67 -17.45
N ALA A 101 7.39 -10.19 -16.21
CA ALA A 101 6.84 -8.87 -15.90
C ALA A 101 7.73 -7.73 -16.43
N ILE A 102 9.05 -7.86 -16.30
CA ILE A 102 10.02 -6.89 -16.84
C ILE A 102 9.91 -6.84 -18.37
N SER A 103 9.95 -8.00 -19.04
CA SER A 103 9.82 -8.09 -20.50
C SER A 103 8.50 -7.50 -20.99
N SER A 104 7.38 -7.87 -20.34
CA SER A 104 6.06 -7.37 -20.73
C SER A 104 5.95 -5.84 -20.61
N ALA A 105 6.53 -5.27 -19.56
CA ALA A 105 6.51 -3.83 -19.35
C ALA A 105 7.48 -3.09 -20.29
N PHE A 106 8.63 -3.70 -20.63
CA PHE A 106 9.53 -3.19 -21.66
C PHE A 106 8.83 -3.10 -23.02
N ASP A 107 8.11 -4.15 -23.42
CA ASP A 107 7.37 -4.19 -24.67
C ASP A 107 6.24 -3.14 -24.68
N ALA A 108 5.58 -2.91 -23.55
CA ALA A 108 4.52 -1.92 -23.42
C ALA A 108 5.04 -0.47 -23.37
N PHE A 109 6.31 -0.23 -23.04
CA PHE A 109 6.88 1.11 -22.92
C PHE A 109 6.92 1.87 -24.25
N ASN A 110 7.30 1.21 -25.34
CA ASN A 110 7.44 1.86 -26.64
C ASN A 110 6.09 2.43 -27.17
N PRO A 111 4.97 1.69 -27.19
CA PRO A 111 3.68 2.28 -27.56
C PRO A 111 3.18 3.31 -26.53
N TRP A 112 3.41 3.10 -25.23
CA TRP A 112 2.95 4.03 -24.19
C TRP A 112 3.67 5.38 -24.21
N SER A 113 4.99 5.37 -24.39
CA SER A 113 5.81 6.59 -24.43
C SER A 113 5.48 7.49 -25.63
N LYS A 114 4.94 6.90 -26.72
CA LYS A 114 4.48 7.60 -27.91
C LYS A 114 3.11 8.27 -27.76
N LEU A 115 2.34 7.91 -26.73
CA LEU A 115 1.08 8.59 -26.45
C LEU A 115 1.35 10.08 -26.13
N THR A 116 0.38 10.93 -26.41
CA THR A 116 0.41 12.32 -25.98
C THR A 116 0.20 12.41 -24.47
N ALA A 117 0.64 13.51 -23.87
CA ALA A 117 0.37 13.81 -22.47
C ALA A 117 -1.14 13.78 -22.13
N THR A 118 -1.97 14.27 -23.05
CA THR A 118 -3.43 14.30 -22.89
C THR A 118 -4.02 12.89 -22.89
N GLU A 119 -3.57 11.99 -23.75
CA GLU A 119 -4.05 10.60 -23.77
C GLU A 119 -3.68 9.88 -22.47
N ARG A 120 -2.43 10.00 -22.02
CA ARG A 120 -2.00 9.45 -20.72
C ARG A 120 -2.81 10.02 -19.56
N SER A 121 -3.05 11.34 -19.56
CA SER A 121 -3.88 12.01 -18.57
C SER A 121 -5.30 11.44 -18.52
N LYS A 122 -5.93 11.16 -19.67
CA LYS A 122 -7.27 10.55 -19.74
C LYS A 122 -7.28 9.14 -19.14
N PHE A 123 -6.26 8.34 -19.42
CA PHE A 123 -6.14 6.99 -18.85
C PHE A 123 -6.00 7.01 -17.32
N LEU A 124 -5.11 7.87 -16.80
CA LEU A 124 -4.95 8.06 -15.36
C LEU A 124 -6.23 8.60 -14.71
N ARG A 125 -6.94 9.50 -15.38
CA ARG A 125 -8.22 10.04 -14.87
C ARG A 125 -9.29 8.96 -14.78
N LYS A 126 -9.44 8.14 -15.82
CA LYS A 126 -10.36 6.99 -15.80
C LYS A 126 -10.04 6.06 -14.64
N TRP A 127 -8.75 5.83 -14.35
CA TRP A 127 -8.35 5.00 -13.23
C TRP A 127 -8.74 5.62 -11.88
N TYR A 128 -8.51 6.92 -11.69
CA TYR A 128 -9.01 7.64 -10.53
C TYR A 128 -10.53 7.49 -10.37
N ASP A 129 -11.30 7.71 -11.44
CA ASP A 129 -12.76 7.64 -11.39
C ASP A 129 -13.22 6.23 -10.96
N LEU A 130 -12.54 5.17 -11.42
CA LEU A 130 -12.79 3.79 -10.99
C LEU A 130 -12.44 3.54 -9.52
N LEU A 131 -11.34 4.09 -9.02
CA LEU A 131 -10.96 3.95 -7.60
C LEU A 131 -11.98 4.63 -6.69
N ILE A 132 -12.50 5.79 -7.08
CA ILE A 132 -13.53 6.50 -6.33
C ILE A 132 -14.87 5.77 -6.41
N ALA A 133 -15.24 5.23 -7.59
CA ALA A 133 -16.48 4.47 -7.76
C ALA A 133 -16.52 3.19 -6.91
N HIS A 134 -15.37 2.56 -6.67
CA HIS A 134 -15.23 1.34 -5.86
C HIS A 134 -14.61 1.59 -4.48
N LYS A 135 -14.66 2.83 -3.99
CA LYS A 135 -13.97 3.24 -2.76
C LYS A 135 -14.36 2.40 -1.54
N GLU A 136 -15.66 2.14 -1.37
CA GLU A 136 -16.19 1.37 -0.25
C GLU A 136 -15.71 -0.08 -0.26
N GLU A 137 -15.71 -0.73 -1.43
CA GLU A 137 -15.26 -2.10 -1.60
C GLU A 137 -13.74 -2.23 -1.40
N LEU A 138 -12.96 -1.29 -1.93
CA LEU A 138 -11.51 -1.22 -1.71
C LEU A 138 -11.17 -0.97 -0.24
N GLY A 139 -11.94 -0.10 0.44
CA GLY A 139 -11.80 0.13 1.88
C GLY A 139 -12.08 -1.14 2.70
N GLN A 140 -13.11 -1.89 2.33
CA GLN A 140 -13.40 -3.20 2.95
C GLN A 140 -12.27 -4.20 2.71
N LEU A 141 -11.70 -4.24 1.51
CA LEU A 141 -10.56 -5.12 1.20
C LEU A 141 -9.33 -4.78 2.06
N ILE A 142 -8.97 -3.51 2.17
CA ILE A 142 -7.85 -3.04 3.00
C ILE A 142 -8.09 -3.39 4.48
N THR A 143 -9.31 -3.17 4.99
CA THR A 143 -9.66 -3.55 6.36
C THR A 143 -9.58 -5.06 6.56
N LEU A 144 -10.00 -5.85 5.56
CA LEU A 144 -9.97 -7.30 5.63
C LEU A 144 -8.55 -7.84 5.71
N GLU A 145 -7.62 -7.34 4.89
CA GLU A 145 -6.22 -7.81 4.86
C GLU A 145 -5.36 -7.25 6.00
N GLN A 146 -5.55 -5.99 6.38
CA GLN A 146 -4.64 -5.28 7.29
C GLN A 146 -5.24 -5.06 8.68
N GLY A 147 -6.57 -5.02 8.82
CA GLY A 147 -7.26 -4.89 10.10
C GLY A 147 -7.50 -3.45 10.57
N LYS A 148 -7.09 -2.41 9.83
CA LYS A 148 -7.40 -1.01 10.18
C LYS A 148 -8.91 -0.74 10.15
N PRO A 149 -9.41 0.21 10.98
CA PRO A 149 -10.80 0.62 10.94
C PRO A 149 -11.23 1.07 9.53
N LEU A 150 -12.45 0.70 9.11
CA LEU A 150 -12.96 0.99 7.76
C LEU A 150 -12.87 2.48 7.42
N LYS A 151 -13.13 3.37 8.36
CA LYS A 151 -13.04 4.82 8.13
C LYS A 151 -11.63 5.27 7.75
N GLU A 152 -10.60 4.68 8.35
CA GLU A 152 -9.21 4.95 8.00
C GLU A 152 -8.86 4.35 6.63
N ALA A 153 -9.30 3.12 6.35
CA ALA A 153 -9.13 2.49 5.04
C ALA A 153 -9.77 3.32 3.90
N LEU A 154 -10.97 3.86 4.10
CA LEU A 154 -11.61 4.76 3.13
C LEU A 154 -10.81 6.05 2.91
N GLY A 155 -10.20 6.59 3.97
CA GLY A 155 -9.29 7.73 3.88
C GLY A 155 -8.06 7.39 3.03
N GLU A 156 -7.49 6.21 3.22
CA GLU A 156 -6.34 5.71 2.48
C GLU A 156 -6.63 5.52 0.99
N VAL A 157 -7.79 4.97 0.63
CA VAL A 157 -8.21 4.84 -0.79
C VAL A 157 -8.30 6.22 -1.44
N SER A 158 -8.96 7.18 -0.79
CA SER A 158 -9.05 8.55 -1.32
C SER A 158 -7.70 9.24 -1.39
N TYR A 159 -6.83 9.03 -0.41
CA TYR A 159 -5.48 9.59 -0.38
C TYR A 159 -4.63 9.01 -1.53
N GLY A 160 -4.66 7.69 -1.73
CA GLY A 160 -4.01 7.00 -2.85
C GLY A 160 -4.51 7.47 -4.21
N ALA A 161 -5.84 7.59 -4.37
CA ALA A 161 -6.47 8.08 -5.58
C ALA A 161 -6.03 9.52 -5.92
N GLY A 162 -5.86 10.38 -4.90
CA GLY A 162 -5.39 11.75 -5.09
C GLY A 162 -4.03 11.86 -5.80
N PHE A 163 -3.10 10.93 -5.55
CA PHE A 163 -1.83 10.90 -6.28
C PHE A 163 -2.00 10.61 -7.77
N ILE A 164 -2.97 9.76 -8.12
CA ILE A 164 -3.25 9.39 -9.51
C ILE A 164 -3.89 10.58 -10.23
N GLU A 165 -4.84 11.27 -9.60
CA GLU A 165 -5.44 12.50 -10.12
C GLU A 165 -4.38 13.58 -10.34
N PHE A 166 -3.57 13.87 -9.32
CA PHE A 166 -2.47 14.82 -9.42
C PHE A 166 -1.51 14.48 -10.57
N SER A 167 -1.09 13.21 -10.66
CA SER A 167 -0.19 12.75 -11.72
C SER A 167 -0.84 12.83 -13.11
N ALA A 168 -2.15 12.61 -13.22
CA ALA A 168 -2.90 12.78 -14.46
C ALA A 168 -2.85 14.23 -14.95
N GLU A 169 -2.93 15.19 -14.03
CA GLU A 169 -2.84 16.60 -14.36
C GLU A 169 -1.41 17.01 -14.71
N GLU A 170 -0.43 16.58 -13.92
CA GLU A 170 0.99 16.89 -14.10
C GLU A 170 1.59 16.25 -15.35
N ALA A 171 1.01 15.15 -15.85
CA ALA A 171 1.40 14.55 -17.12
C ALA A 171 1.39 15.56 -18.29
N LYS A 172 0.55 16.60 -18.22
CA LYS A 172 0.42 17.68 -19.23
C LYS A 172 1.35 18.86 -18.99
N ARG A 173 2.06 18.92 -17.84
CA ARG A 173 2.86 20.07 -17.39
C ARG A 173 4.35 19.76 -17.32
N VAL A 174 4.80 18.77 -18.09
CA VAL A 174 6.22 18.44 -18.24
C VAL A 174 6.89 19.47 -19.15
N TYR A 175 7.18 20.65 -18.61
CA TYR A 175 7.80 21.75 -19.33
C TYR A 175 9.31 21.58 -19.46
N GLY A 176 9.80 21.85 -20.67
CA GLY A 176 11.22 22.07 -20.93
C GLY A 176 11.60 23.54 -20.76
N ASP A 177 12.88 23.85 -20.96
CA ASP A 177 13.44 25.19 -20.76
C ASP A 177 14.16 25.67 -22.02
N ILE A 178 14.12 26.98 -22.28
CA ILE A 178 14.93 27.65 -23.30
C ILE A 178 15.94 28.52 -22.56
N ILE A 179 17.22 28.20 -22.70
CA ILE A 179 18.29 28.86 -21.95
C ILE A 179 18.97 29.89 -22.87
N PRO A 180 19.18 31.14 -22.42
CA PRO A 180 19.94 32.12 -23.19
C PRO A 180 21.32 31.60 -23.54
N SER A 181 21.69 31.71 -24.81
CA SER A 181 23.02 31.30 -25.27
C SER A 181 24.06 32.35 -24.92
N THR A 182 25.24 31.90 -24.52
CA THR A 182 26.42 32.74 -24.33
C THR A 182 27.12 33.10 -25.65
N LEU A 183 26.80 32.37 -26.74
CA LEU A 183 27.32 32.58 -28.09
C LEU A 183 26.18 32.92 -29.07
N ALA A 184 26.40 33.88 -29.96
CA ALA A 184 25.36 34.43 -30.85
C ALA A 184 24.80 33.43 -31.89
N ASP A 185 25.55 32.37 -32.19
CA ASP A 185 25.24 31.37 -33.21
C ASP A 185 24.55 30.11 -32.66
N ARG A 186 24.20 30.08 -31.36
CA ARG A 186 23.65 28.88 -30.70
C ARG A 186 22.33 29.15 -30.00
N ARG A 187 21.54 28.08 -29.86
CA ARG A 187 20.32 28.04 -29.06
C ARG A 187 20.37 26.82 -28.16
N LEU A 188 19.96 26.97 -26.91
CA LEU A 188 20.00 25.91 -25.90
C LEU A 188 18.57 25.54 -25.50
N PHE A 189 18.22 24.27 -25.64
CA PHE A 189 16.92 23.72 -25.28
C PHE A 189 17.09 22.57 -24.29
N VAL A 190 16.25 22.53 -23.27
CA VAL A 190 16.13 21.40 -22.35
C VAL A 190 14.79 20.74 -22.56
N LEU A 191 14.79 19.45 -22.84
CA LEU A 191 13.59 18.63 -22.96
C LEU A 191 13.58 17.59 -21.84
N LYS A 192 12.41 17.38 -21.23
CA LYS A 192 12.20 16.33 -20.24
C LYS A 192 11.51 15.15 -20.91
N GLN A 193 12.17 14.00 -20.94
CA GLN A 193 11.65 12.77 -21.51
C GLN A 193 11.45 11.73 -20.41
N VAL A 194 10.54 10.79 -20.67
CA VAL A 194 10.29 9.68 -19.75
C VAL A 194 11.54 8.82 -19.67
N ILE A 195 12.10 8.71 -18.47
CA ILE A 195 13.18 7.77 -18.18
C ILE A 195 12.64 6.34 -18.07
N LEU A 196 13.49 5.40 -18.49
CA LEU A 196 13.23 3.97 -18.62
C LEU A 196 12.60 3.33 -17.36
N PHE A 197 11.77 2.32 -17.60
CA PHE A 197 11.29 1.24 -16.72
C PHE A 197 11.52 1.41 -15.20
N LEU A 198 10.52 1.97 -14.51
CA LEU A 198 10.33 1.77 -13.07
C LEU A 198 9.37 0.57 -12.88
N PRO A 199 9.86 -0.60 -12.43
CA PRO A 199 9.03 -1.81 -12.27
C PRO A 199 7.84 -1.61 -11.31
N LEU A 200 7.94 -0.64 -10.40
CA LEU A 200 6.96 -0.39 -9.35
C LEU A 200 5.63 0.21 -9.84
N MET A 201 5.58 0.88 -10.99
CA MET A 201 4.41 1.69 -11.36
C MET A 201 3.68 1.22 -12.64
N PHE A 202 4.30 0.37 -13.45
CA PHE A 202 3.76 0.03 -14.78
C PHE A 202 2.82 -1.19 -14.81
N CYS A 203 3.02 -2.20 -13.93
CA CYS A 203 2.15 -3.38 -13.90
C CYS A 203 0.71 -3.06 -13.45
N LEU A 204 0.53 -2.08 -12.55
CA LEU A 204 -0.80 -1.65 -12.11
C LEU A 204 -1.50 -0.76 -13.16
N LEU A 205 -0.75 0.11 -13.85
CA LEU A 205 -1.32 1.10 -14.77
C LEU A 205 -1.95 0.48 -16.03
N LEU A 206 -1.28 -0.50 -16.64
CA LEU A 206 -1.73 -1.11 -17.90
C LEU A 206 -3.01 -1.96 -17.76
N SER A 207 -3.41 -2.23 -16.53
CA SER A 207 -4.47 -3.19 -16.20
C SER A 207 -5.85 -2.55 -16.05
N PHE A 208 -5.91 -1.24 -15.80
CA PHE A 208 -7.18 -0.48 -15.74
C PHE A 208 -7.52 0.21 -17.07
N ILE A 209 -6.58 0.19 -18.02
CA ILE A 209 -6.67 0.93 -19.29
C ILE A 209 -7.28 0.07 -20.42
N ARG A 210 -7.30 -1.25 -20.26
CA ARG A 210 -8.10 -2.17 -21.08
C ARG A 210 -9.37 -2.56 -20.35
#